data_AF-A0A6B3C7Z2-F1
#
_entry.id   AF-A0A6B3C7Z2-F1
#
_cell.length_a   1.000
_cell.length_b   1.000
_cell.length_c   1.000
_cell.angle_alpha   90.00
_cell.angle_beta   90.00
_cell.angle_gamma   90.00
#
_symmetry.space_group_name_H-M   'P 1'
#
loop_
_entity.id
_entity.type
_entity.pdbx_description
1 polymer ?
#
loop_
_entity_poly.entity_id
_entity_poly.type
_entity_poly.pdbx_seq_one_letter_code
_entity_poly.pdbx_strand_id
1 'polypeptide(L)'
;AQHWRQMLWYDRRLMPGGTRLDFDRIRPTTLRPFGLMWAGPTEPGQVVELRFGFSLRGVEQAARTLEHECGPGPSSFERRRATTQAVWREHLGKVQVDTPSSDRATVLGTALYHSLIKPCLAVDESPFWPTPGPFAFDLSTMWDIYRTHLPLMTTLAPDRAVELANALLHIAEEEGNLPIGYRMAR
;
A
#
# COMPACT_ATOMS: atom_id res chain seq x y z
N ALA A 1 20.43 -23.04 12.55
CA ALA A 1 20.14 -21.72 11.95
C ALA A 1 20.51 -20.67 12.98
N GLN A 2 21.33 -19.67 12.63
CA GLN A 2 21.67 -18.59 13.57
C GLN A 2 20.38 -17.96 14.09
N HIS A 3 20.11 -18.10 15.39
CA HIS A 3 18.83 -17.71 15.98
C HIS A 3 18.74 -16.18 16.10
N TRP A 4 18.13 -15.56 15.10
CA TRP A 4 17.66 -14.19 15.21
C TRP A 4 16.59 -14.11 16.31
N ARG A 5 16.79 -13.21 17.26
CA ARG A 5 15.87 -12.94 18.36
C ARG A 5 15.03 -11.73 18.02
N GLN A 6 13.72 -11.92 17.97
CA GLN A 6 12.76 -10.82 17.93
C GLN A 6 12.49 -10.34 19.35
N MET A 7 12.50 -9.03 19.54
CA MET A 7 12.23 -8.36 20.81
C MET A 7 11.35 -7.14 20.57
N LEU A 8 10.51 -6.84 21.55
CA LEU A 8 9.70 -5.63 21.59
C LEU A 8 10.38 -4.62 22.50
N TRP A 9 10.30 -3.34 22.17
CA TRP A 9 10.54 -2.26 23.12
C TRP A 9 9.31 -1.36 23.21
N TYR A 10 9.06 -0.86 24.42
CA TYR A 10 7.95 0.04 24.72
C TYR A 10 8.43 1.08 25.73
N ASP A 11 8.16 2.36 25.44
CA ASP A 11 8.55 3.51 26.27
C ASP A 11 10.03 3.49 26.70
N ARG A 12 10.91 3.29 25.71
CA ARG A 12 12.38 3.20 25.86
C ARG A 12 12.85 2.03 26.75
N ARG A 13 12.01 1.02 26.97
CA ARG A 13 12.36 -0.19 27.72
C ARG A 13 12.24 -1.42 26.83
N LEU A 14 13.25 -2.28 26.88
CA LEU A 14 13.16 -3.60 26.28
C LEU A 14 12.11 -4.41 27.04
N MET A 15 11.23 -5.08 26.31
CA MET A 15 10.23 -5.99 26.85
C MET A 15 10.72 -7.43 26.71
N PRO A 16 11.26 -8.05 27.77
CA PRO A 16 11.83 -9.39 27.68
C PRO A 16 10.76 -10.41 27.28
N GLY A 17 11.04 -11.19 26.23
CA GLY A 17 10.09 -12.18 25.69
C GLY A 17 8.89 -11.60 24.94
N GLY A 18 8.74 -10.26 24.90
CA GLY A 18 7.70 -9.61 24.12
C GLY A 18 8.01 -9.67 22.63
N THR A 19 7.10 -10.23 21.84
CA THR A 19 7.21 -10.30 20.37
C THR A 19 6.01 -9.66 19.67
N ARG A 20 4.96 -9.32 20.41
CA ARG A 20 3.71 -8.76 19.90
C ARG A 20 3.26 -7.61 20.79
N LEU A 21 2.71 -6.57 20.17
CA LEU A 21 2.09 -5.44 20.84
C LEU A 21 0.77 -5.13 20.14
N ASP A 22 -0.33 -5.25 20.87
CA ASP A 22 -1.67 -4.95 20.39
C ASP A 22 -2.19 -3.68 21.05
N PHE A 23 -2.86 -2.84 20.28
CA PHE A 23 -3.53 -1.65 20.77
C PHE A 23 -4.99 -1.69 20.34
N ASP A 24 -5.91 -1.70 21.32
CA ASP A 24 -7.34 -1.57 21.02
C ASP A 24 -7.66 -0.20 20.40
N ARG A 25 -6.89 0.84 20.77
CA ARG A 25 -6.97 2.18 20.18
C ARG A 25 -5.68 2.96 20.37
N ILE A 26 -5.27 3.70 19.33
CA ILE A 26 -4.16 4.65 19.41
C ILE A 26 -4.70 6.02 19.82
N ARG A 27 -4.19 6.58 20.92
CA ARG A 27 -4.47 7.95 21.36
C ARG A 27 -3.18 8.76 21.32
N PRO A 28 -3.09 9.83 20.50
CA PRO A 28 -1.84 10.59 20.34
C PRO A 28 -1.27 11.12 21.66
N THR A 29 -2.13 11.50 22.61
CA THR A 29 -1.72 12.07 23.90
C THR A 29 -1.15 11.05 24.89
N THR A 30 -1.46 9.76 24.72
CA THR A 30 -1.01 8.70 25.63
C THR A 30 -0.11 7.67 24.93
N LEU A 31 0.11 7.82 23.63
CA LEU A 31 0.96 6.93 22.84
C LEU A 31 2.41 7.06 23.33
N ARG A 32 2.97 5.94 23.82
CA ARG A 32 4.39 5.86 24.11
C ARG A 32 5.12 5.35 22.87
N PRO A 33 6.38 5.77 22.64
CA PRO A 33 7.19 5.20 21.57
C PRO A 33 7.35 3.69 21.77
N PHE A 34 7.25 2.93 20.69
CA PHE A 34 7.41 1.48 20.70
C PHE A 34 8.08 1.02 19.41
N GLY A 35 8.54 -0.22 19.37
CA GLY A 35 9.00 -0.84 18.13
C GLY A 35 9.48 -2.26 18.32
N LEU A 36 9.75 -2.91 17.19
CA LEU A 36 10.33 -4.25 17.13
C LEU A 36 11.83 -4.15 16.85
N MET A 37 12.59 -5.07 17.44
CA MET A 37 14.02 -5.23 17.25
C MET A 37 14.33 -6.68 16.91
N TRP A 38 15.19 -6.89 15.92
CA TRP A 38 15.75 -8.20 15.60
C TRP A 38 17.25 -8.17 15.87
N ALA A 39 17.75 -9.10 16.67
CA ALA A 39 19.16 -9.22 16.99
C ALA A 39 19.65 -10.63 16.65
N GLY A 40 20.72 -10.71 15.86
CA GLY A 40 21.34 -11.96 15.44
C GLY A 40 22.78 -11.70 14.97
N PRO A 41 23.61 -12.75 14.87
CA PRO A 41 24.93 -12.62 14.29
C PRO A 41 24.84 -12.20 12.82
N THR A 42 25.78 -11.37 12.39
CA THR A 42 25.96 -10.97 10.99
C THR A 42 27.43 -11.03 10.59
N GLU A 43 27.68 -11.22 9.29
CA GLU A 43 29.01 -11.14 8.71
C GLU A 43 29.19 -9.83 7.92
N PRO A 44 30.42 -9.28 7.82
CA PRO A 44 30.69 -8.15 6.93
C PRO A 44 30.23 -8.43 5.50
N GLY A 45 29.39 -7.55 4.96
CA GLY A 45 28.83 -7.70 3.61
C GLY A 45 27.57 -8.59 3.51
N GLN A 46 27.10 -9.17 4.62
CA GLN A 46 25.85 -9.93 4.63
C GLN A 46 24.63 -9.03 4.39
N VAL A 47 23.75 -9.45 3.48
CA VAL A 47 22.45 -8.81 3.23
C VAL A 47 21.39 -9.45 4.12
N VAL A 48 20.63 -8.62 4.83
CA VAL A 48 19.46 -9.03 5.62
C VAL A 48 18.21 -8.48 4.96
N GLU A 49 17.34 -9.35 4.48
CA GLU A 49 16.10 -8.95 3.82
C GLU A 49 14.92 -9.00 4.80
N LEU A 50 14.08 -7.97 4.74
CA LEU A 50 12.87 -7.85 5.56
C LEU A 50 11.63 -7.86 4.68
N ARG A 51 10.57 -8.51 5.17
CA ARG A 51 9.28 -8.63 4.50
C ARG A 51 8.19 -8.15 5.44
N PHE A 52 7.37 -7.22 4.97
CA PHE A 52 6.30 -6.61 5.75
C PHE A 52 4.97 -6.74 5.00
N GLY A 53 3.97 -7.28 5.68
CA GLY A 53 2.58 -7.29 5.23
C GLY A 53 1.81 -6.18 5.92
N PHE A 54 0.84 -5.59 5.23
CA PHE A 54 -0.09 -4.61 5.77
C PHE A 54 -1.51 -5.04 5.42
N SER A 55 -2.45 -4.76 6.32
CA SER A 55 -3.88 -4.89 6.08
C SER A 55 -4.65 -3.95 7.00
N LEU A 56 -5.75 -3.41 6.48
CA LEU A 56 -6.71 -2.63 7.25
C LEU A 56 -7.66 -3.51 8.06
N ARG A 57 -7.65 -4.84 7.82
CA ARG A 57 -8.49 -5.84 8.51
C ARG A 57 -7.78 -6.66 9.58
N GLY A 58 -6.47 -6.47 9.75
CA GLY A 58 -5.70 -7.08 10.84
C GLY A 58 -4.52 -7.95 10.40
N VAL A 59 -3.81 -8.51 11.39
CA VAL A 59 -2.51 -9.18 11.18
C VAL A 59 -2.64 -10.50 10.43
N GLU A 60 -3.77 -11.20 10.55
CA GLU A 60 -4.03 -12.46 9.85
C GLU A 60 -4.21 -12.24 8.34
N GLN A 61 -4.95 -11.19 7.95
CA GLN A 61 -5.07 -10.80 6.55
C GLN A 61 -3.72 -10.30 6.02
N ALA A 62 -3.00 -9.48 6.79
CA ALA A 62 -1.66 -9.01 6.42
C ALA A 62 -0.68 -10.18 6.16
N ALA A 63 -0.72 -11.23 6.98
CA ALA A 63 0.10 -12.43 6.79
C ALA A 63 -0.28 -13.20 5.52
N ARG A 64 -1.58 -13.41 5.27
CA ARG A 64 -2.07 -14.05 4.04
C ARG A 64 -1.66 -13.27 2.79
N THR A 65 -1.84 -11.95 2.79
CA THR A 65 -1.43 -11.09 1.69
C THR A 65 0.08 -11.17 1.48
N LEU A 66 0.88 -11.16 2.57
CA LEU A 66 2.33 -11.29 2.45
C LEU A 66 2.75 -12.64 1.85
N GLU A 67 2.12 -13.74 2.23
CA GLU A 67 2.38 -15.07 1.67
C GLU A 67 1.90 -15.19 0.23
N HIS A 68 0.74 -14.64 -0.12
CA HIS A 68 0.24 -14.59 -1.50
C HIS A 68 1.20 -13.82 -2.40
N GLU A 69 1.63 -12.65 -1.95
CA GLU A 69 2.50 -11.76 -2.71
C GLU A 69 3.93 -12.29 -2.77
N CYS A 70 4.54 -12.60 -1.63
CA CYS A 70 5.96 -12.97 -1.58
C CYS A 70 6.21 -14.47 -1.73
N GLY A 71 5.20 -15.32 -1.56
CA GLY A 71 5.34 -16.78 -1.47
C GLY A 71 5.80 -17.25 -0.07
N PRO A 72 5.70 -18.56 0.22
CA PRO A 72 6.02 -19.14 1.53
C PRO A 72 7.54 -19.29 1.81
N GLY A 73 8.39 -19.16 0.78
CA GLY A 73 9.84 -19.32 0.88
C GLY A 73 10.61 -17.99 0.98
N PRO A 74 11.95 -18.01 1.00
CA PRO A 74 12.75 -16.79 0.89
C PRO A 74 12.54 -16.19 -0.50
N SER A 75 11.72 -15.15 -0.60
CA SER A 75 11.69 -14.28 -1.78
C SER A 75 12.85 -13.31 -1.70
N SER A 76 13.64 -13.17 -2.76
CA SER A 76 14.66 -12.12 -2.79
C SER A 76 14.05 -10.76 -3.12
N PHE A 77 14.61 -9.71 -2.51
CA PHE A 77 14.30 -8.32 -2.82
C PHE A 77 14.42 -8.04 -4.32
N GLU A 78 15.46 -8.55 -4.96
CA GLU A 78 15.71 -8.37 -6.39
C GLU A 78 14.58 -8.92 -7.27
N ARG A 79 13.99 -10.07 -6.91
CA ARG A 79 12.85 -10.60 -7.65
C ARG A 79 11.66 -9.65 -7.58
N ARG A 80 11.32 -9.14 -6.39
CA ARG A 80 10.20 -8.20 -6.23
C ARG A 80 10.48 -6.87 -6.93
N ARG A 81 11.70 -6.36 -6.85
CA ARG A 81 12.14 -5.17 -7.59
C ARG A 81 11.96 -5.35 -9.10
N ALA A 82 12.40 -6.47 -9.67
CA ALA A 82 12.28 -6.74 -11.10
C ALA A 82 10.81 -6.85 -11.54
N THR A 83 9.97 -7.54 -10.77
CA THR A 83 8.52 -7.63 -11.03
C THR A 83 7.85 -6.25 -10.97
N THR A 84 8.12 -5.47 -9.92
CA THR A 84 7.59 -4.10 -9.78
C THR A 84 8.03 -3.20 -10.92
N GLN A 85 9.29 -3.28 -11.35
CA GLN A 85 9.77 -2.53 -12.51
C GLN A 85 9.09 -2.94 -13.82
N ALA A 86 8.79 -4.23 -14.01
CA ALA A 86 8.07 -4.69 -15.20
C ALA A 86 6.65 -4.11 -15.25
N VAL A 87 5.92 -4.17 -14.12
CA VAL A 87 4.59 -3.58 -13.97
C VAL A 87 4.61 -2.08 -14.26
N TRP A 88 5.57 -1.34 -13.67
CA TRP A 88 5.70 0.10 -13.96
C TRP A 88 6.06 0.40 -15.40
N ARG A 89 6.92 -0.39 -16.05
CA ARG A 89 7.24 -0.21 -17.48
C ARG A 89 6.00 -0.40 -18.35
N GLU A 90 5.16 -1.39 -18.06
CA GLU A 90 3.90 -1.59 -18.78
C GLU A 90 2.99 -0.36 -18.63
N HIS A 91 2.79 0.10 -17.40
CA HIS A 91 1.93 1.24 -17.12
C HIS A 91 2.44 2.56 -17.72
N LEU A 92 3.72 2.87 -17.56
CA LEU A 92 4.32 4.08 -18.12
C LEU A 92 4.43 4.01 -19.64
N GLY A 93 4.53 2.81 -20.22
CA GLY A 93 4.57 2.57 -21.66
C GLY A 93 3.24 2.78 -22.38
N LYS A 94 2.13 2.98 -21.65
CA LYS A 94 0.80 3.28 -22.24
C LYS A 94 0.73 4.61 -22.96
N VAL A 95 1.62 5.55 -22.63
CA VAL A 95 1.75 6.84 -23.30
C VAL A 95 3.17 6.95 -23.83
N GLN A 96 3.31 7.02 -25.16
CA GLN A 96 4.59 7.24 -25.81
C GLN A 96 4.63 8.64 -26.40
N VAL A 97 5.72 9.35 -26.14
CA VAL A 97 5.96 10.69 -26.69
C VAL A 97 7.21 10.64 -27.54
N ASP A 98 7.10 11.08 -28.79
CA ASP A 98 8.25 11.35 -29.62
C ASP A 98 8.75 12.77 -29.30
N THR A 99 9.89 12.85 -28.61
CA THR A 99 10.50 14.13 -28.28
C THR A 99 12.02 13.99 -28.22
N PRO A 100 12.78 14.94 -28.79
CA PRO A 100 14.23 14.94 -28.67
C PRO A 100 14.74 15.38 -27.29
N SER A 101 13.85 15.84 -26.38
CA SER A 101 14.22 16.35 -25.06
C SER A 101 14.04 15.29 -23.97
N SER A 102 15.14 14.83 -23.38
CA SER A 102 15.14 13.93 -22.22
C SER A 102 14.40 14.50 -21.02
N ASP A 103 14.49 15.83 -20.82
CA ASP A 103 13.85 16.50 -19.69
C ASP A 103 12.33 16.48 -19.83
N ARG A 104 11.80 16.74 -21.05
CA ARG A 104 10.37 16.64 -21.32
C ARG A 104 9.84 15.22 -21.18
N ALA A 105 10.60 14.23 -21.64
CA ALA A 105 10.27 12.82 -21.44
C ALA A 105 10.22 12.46 -19.95
N THR A 106 11.16 12.97 -19.15
CA THR A 106 11.21 12.76 -17.70
C THR A 106 10.03 13.42 -16.98
N VAL A 107 9.67 14.65 -17.35
CA VAL A 107 8.50 15.36 -16.81
C VAL A 107 7.22 14.59 -17.09
N LEU A 108 7.01 14.13 -18.33
CA LEU A 108 5.83 13.36 -18.68
C LEU A 108 5.77 12.03 -17.92
N GLY A 109 6.88 11.27 -17.91
CA GLY A 109 6.94 9.99 -17.21
C GLY A 109 6.68 10.13 -15.71
N THR A 110 7.21 11.18 -15.10
CA THR A 110 6.98 11.49 -13.67
C THR A 110 5.53 11.91 -13.41
N ALA A 111 4.95 12.74 -14.29
CA ALA A 111 3.55 13.14 -14.18
C ALA A 111 2.59 11.94 -14.31
N LEU A 112 2.87 11.03 -15.26
CA LEU A 112 2.12 9.79 -15.44
C LEU A 112 2.30 8.83 -14.25
N TYR A 113 3.51 8.73 -13.71
CA TYR A 113 3.74 7.99 -12.47
C TYR A 113 2.85 8.53 -11.33
N HIS A 114 2.84 9.85 -11.12
CA HIS A 114 2.04 10.47 -10.06
C HIS A 114 0.53 10.30 -10.25
N SER A 115 0.03 10.29 -11.50
CA SER A 115 -1.39 10.02 -11.72
C SER A 115 -1.75 8.58 -11.36
N LEU A 116 -0.87 7.59 -11.59
CA LEU A 116 -1.22 6.18 -11.38
C LEU A 116 -1.12 5.66 -9.94
N ILE A 117 -0.71 6.49 -8.97
CA ILE A 117 -0.55 6.07 -7.56
C ILE A 117 -1.88 6.09 -6.79
N LYS A 118 -2.82 6.95 -7.19
CA LYS A 118 -4.08 7.20 -6.49
C LYS A 118 -5.26 7.13 -7.46
N PRO A 119 -6.50 6.96 -7.00
CA PRO A 119 -6.89 6.53 -5.65
C PRO A 119 -6.44 5.10 -5.35
N CYS A 120 -6.37 4.75 -4.06
CA CYS A 120 -5.93 3.42 -3.65
C CYS A 120 -7.11 2.44 -3.74
N LEU A 121 -7.05 1.51 -4.70
CA LEU A 121 -7.94 0.35 -4.75
C LEU A 121 -7.46 -0.68 -3.73
N ALA A 122 -8.38 -1.15 -2.89
CA ALA A 122 -8.07 -2.00 -1.75
C ALA A 122 -9.21 -3.01 -1.54
N VAL A 123 -9.47 -3.82 -2.58
CA VAL A 123 -10.48 -4.88 -2.55
C VAL A 123 -10.29 -5.77 -1.32
N ASP A 124 -11.39 -6.09 -0.65
CA ASP A 124 -11.44 -6.91 0.56
C ASP A 124 -10.71 -6.32 1.77
N GLU A 125 -10.26 -5.07 1.73
CA GLU A 125 -9.53 -4.41 2.81
C GLU A 125 -10.36 -3.35 3.55
N SER A 126 -11.67 -3.23 3.30
CA SER A 126 -12.47 -2.29 4.08
C SER A 126 -12.45 -2.63 5.57
N PRO A 127 -12.11 -1.68 6.47
CA PRO A 127 -12.25 -1.87 7.91
C PRO A 127 -13.69 -1.63 8.39
N PHE A 128 -14.58 -1.16 7.51
CA PHE A 128 -15.95 -0.77 7.85
C PHE A 128 -16.96 -1.85 7.46
N TRP A 129 -16.66 -2.63 6.41
CA TRP A 129 -17.55 -3.70 5.93
C TRP A 129 -17.35 -4.98 6.75
N PRO A 130 -18.43 -5.69 7.14
CA PRO A 130 -18.29 -6.98 7.80
C PRO A 130 -17.72 -8.05 6.85
N THR A 131 -18.02 -7.95 5.55
CA THR A 131 -17.66 -8.93 4.52
C THR A 131 -16.60 -8.39 3.55
N PRO A 132 -15.87 -9.29 2.86
CA PRO A 132 -15.05 -8.92 1.69
C PRO A 132 -15.89 -8.21 0.62
N GLY A 133 -15.26 -7.33 -0.17
CA GLY A 133 -15.95 -6.54 -1.18
C GLY A 133 -15.14 -5.38 -1.76
N PRO A 134 -15.70 -4.66 -2.76
CA PRO A 134 -15.07 -3.49 -3.36
C PRO A 134 -14.78 -2.40 -2.34
N PHE A 135 -13.56 -1.86 -2.37
CA PHE A 135 -13.19 -0.77 -1.47
C PHE A 135 -12.06 0.07 -2.07
N ALA A 136 -12.14 1.38 -1.83
CA ALA A 136 -11.14 2.34 -2.24
C ALA A 136 -11.00 3.44 -1.19
N PHE A 137 -9.79 3.98 -1.06
CA PHE A 137 -9.50 5.09 -0.15
C PHE A 137 -8.47 6.06 -0.74
N ASP A 138 -8.12 7.08 0.04
CA ASP A 138 -7.26 8.20 -0.39
C ASP A 138 -7.86 9.00 -1.57
N LEU A 139 -9.20 9.06 -1.57
CA LEU A 139 -9.98 9.94 -2.42
C LEU A 139 -9.98 11.33 -1.76
N SER A 140 -8.97 12.15 -2.01
CA SER A 140 -8.82 13.42 -1.27
C SER A 140 -9.37 14.65 -2.00
N THR A 141 -9.54 14.57 -3.32
CA THR A 141 -9.74 15.73 -4.19
C THR A 141 -10.72 15.43 -5.32
N MET A 142 -11.92 14.90 -5.01
CA MET A 142 -12.91 14.56 -6.04
C MET A 142 -13.16 15.73 -6.99
N TRP A 143 -13.24 16.96 -6.45
CA TRP A 143 -13.40 18.21 -7.18
C TRP A 143 -12.29 18.50 -8.21
N ASP A 144 -11.08 17.96 -8.03
CA ASP A 144 -9.99 18.09 -9.00
C ASP A 144 -9.94 16.91 -9.97
N ILE A 145 -10.04 15.68 -9.43
CA ILE A 145 -9.82 14.46 -10.21
C ILE A 145 -10.92 14.20 -11.24
N TYR A 146 -12.16 14.64 -11.01
CA TYR A 146 -13.24 14.43 -12.00
C TYR A 146 -12.97 15.12 -13.34
N ARG A 147 -12.22 16.24 -13.33
CA ARG A 147 -11.93 17.04 -14.53
C ARG A 147 -10.76 16.53 -15.36
N THR A 148 -9.84 15.82 -14.72
CA THR A 148 -8.54 15.50 -15.30
C THR A 148 -8.21 14.03 -15.16
N HIS A 149 -8.11 13.55 -13.92
CA HIS A 149 -7.59 12.24 -13.62
C HIS A 149 -8.58 11.10 -13.91
N LEU A 150 -9.87 11.21 -13.55
CA LEU A 150 -10.85 10.17 -13.88
C LEU A 150 -10.95 9.95 -15.41
N PRO A 151 -11.04 11.00 -16.26
CA PRO A 151 -10.95 10.83 -17.71
C PRO A 151 -9.65 10.12 -18.16
N LEU A 152 -8.50 10.51 -17.59
CA LEU A 152 -7.22 9.87 -17.89
C LEU A 152 -7.23 8.37 -17.54
N MET A 153 -7.73 8.01 -16.34
CA MET A 153 -7.85 6.60 -15.92
C MET A 153 -8.78 5.83 -16.83
N THR A 154 -9.95 6.37 -17.18
CA THR A 154 -10.88 5.69 -18.10
C THR A 154 -10.28 5.45 -19.48
N THR A 155 -9.33 6.30 -19.90
CA THR A 155 -8.62 6.17 -21.18
C THR A 155 -7.50 5.13 -21.10
N LEU A 156 -6.67 5.19 -20.06
CA LEU A 156 -5.46 4.37 -19.96
C LEU A 156 -5.69 3.00 -19.29
N ALA A 157 -6.68 2.89 -18.41
CA ALA A 157 -6.93 1.72 -17.58
C ALA A 157 -8.44 1.56 -17.30
N PRO A 158 -9.26 1.29 -18.34
CA PRO A 158 -10.71 1.21 -18.22
C PRO A 158 -11.17 0.20 -17.16
N ASP A 159 -10.51 -0.97 -17.05
CA ASP A 159 -10.86 -1.98 -16.04
C ASP A 159 -10.67 -1.45 -14.61
N ARG A 160 -9.60 -0.68 -14.37
CA ARG A 160 -9.36 -0.04 -13.06
C ARG A 160 -10.32 1.11 -12.80
N ALA A 161 -10.78 1.81 -13.83
CA ALA A 161 -11.82 2.82 -13.70
C ALA A 161 -13.17 2.19 -13.33
N VAL A 162 -13.51 1.02 -13.88
CA VAL A 162 -14.71 0.24 -13.50
C VAL A 162 -14.59 -0.25 -12.05
N GLU A 163 -13.43 -0.77 -11.66
CA GLU A 163 -13.18 -1.20 -10.28
C GLU A 163 -13.35 -0.05 -9.27
N LEU A 164 -12.81 1.14 -9.59
CA LEU A 164 -13.02 2.34 -8.79
C LEU A 164 -14.49 2.77 -8.75
N ALA A 165 -15.20 2.74 -9.87
CA ALA A 165 -16.61 3.10 -9.91
C ALA A 165 -17.45 2.16 -9.03
N ASN A 166 -17.21 0.84 -9.08
CA ASN A 166 -17.87 -0.13 -8.22
C ASN A 166 -17.57 0.12 -6.73
N ALA A 167 -16.32 0.44 -6.38
CA ALA A 167 -15.96 0.81 -5.02
C ALA A 167 -16.67 2.09 -4.55
N LEU A 168 -16.78 3.11 -5.39
CA LEU A 168 -17.48 4.36 -5.08
C LEU A 168 -18.98 4.15 -4.88
N LEU A 169 -19.61 3.30 -5.72
CA LEU A 169 -21.02 2.93 -5.56
C LEU A 169 -21.24 2.20 -4.24
N HIS A 170 -20.40 1.22 -3.92
CA HIS A 170 -20.52 0.47 -2.68
C HIS A 170 -20.31 1.35 -1.44
N ILE A 171 -19.32 2.26 -1.47
CA ILE A 171 -19.15 3.27 -0.41
C ILE A 171 -20.41 4.14 -0.28
N ALA A 172 -21.03 4.53 -1.40
CA ALA A 172 -22.23 5.36 -1.37
C ALA A 172 -23.47 4.63 -0.81
N GLU A 173 -23.60 3.33 -1.07
CA GLU A 173 -24.66 2.49 -0.50
C GLU A 173 -24.53 2.37 1.01
N GLU A 174 -23.32 2.16 1.50
CA GLU A 174 -23.04 1.97 2.92
C GLU A 174 -23.04 3.28 3.73
N GLU A 175 -22.52 4.37 3.16
CA GLU A 175 -22.43 5.69 3.84
C GLU A 175 -23.62 6.60 3.52
N GLY A 176 -24.48 6.21 2.58
CA GLY A 176 -25.70 6.91 2.17
C GLY A 176 -25.51 8.06 1.18
N ASN A 177 -24.29 8.39 0.76
CA ASN A 177 -24.00 9.42 -0.24
C ASN A 177 -22.71 9.12 -1.02
N LEU A 178 -22.62 9.60 -2.26
CA LEU A 178 -21.36 9.55 -3.03
C LEU A 178 -20.26 10.36 -2.32
N PRO A 179 -19.04 9.79 -2.16
CA PRO A 179 -17.97 10.49 -1.46
C PRO A 179 -17.39 11.61 -2.32
N ILE A 180 -17.43 12.85 -1.81
CA ILE A 180 -16.60 13.95 -2.32
C ILE A 180 -15.13 13.82 -1.88
N GLY A 181 -14.89 12.98 -0.87
CA GLY A 181 -13.60 12.49 -0.46
C GLY A 181 -13.74 11.34 0.54
N TYR A 182 -12.75 10.45 0.58
CA TYR A 182 -12.73 9.25 1.41
C TYR A 182 -11.29 8.94 1.84
N ARG A 183 -10.93 9.39 3.05
CA ARG A 183 -9.55 9.34 3.60
C ARG A 183 -9.41 8.41 4.81
N MET A 184 -10.43 7.60 5.10
CA MET A 184 -10.50 6.75 6.31
C MET A 184 -10.36 7.52 7.63
N ALA A 185 -10.49 8.85 7.61
CA ALA A 185 -10.54 9.70 8.77
C ALA A 185 -12.00 10.04 9.06
N ARG A 186 -12.49 9.67 10.25
CA ARG A 186 -13.70 10.25 10.83
C ARG A 186 -13.34 11.55 11.55
#